data_AF-A0A087V5T0-F1
#
_entry.id   AF-A0A087V5T0-F1
#
_cell.length_a   1.000
_cell.length_b   1.000
_cell.length_c   1.000
_cell.angle_alpha   90.00
_cell.angle_beta   90.00
_cell.angle_gamma   90.00
#
_symmetry.space_group_name_H-M   'P 1'
#
loop_
_entity.id
_entity.type
_entity.pdbx_description
1 polymer ?
#
loop_
_entity_poly.entity_id
_entity_poly.type
_entity_poly.pdbx_seq_one_letter_code
_entity_poly.pdbx_strand_id
1 'polypeptide(L)'
;LFSNIEDGQGLQLFEQGHRTAHKQECHTMEAVRLVEFNLKQVLTKLMTHIFGDGLQVRWVDCYFPFTHPSFEMEINFQGEWLEVLGCGVMEQQLVNSAGAQDKIGWAFGLGLERLAMILYDIPDIRLFWSEDERFLKQFIVPHISQKIKFQPLSRYPPLINDISFWLPSEPYSKNDFYDLARTIGGDLIEKVVLVDEFTHPK
;
A
#
# COMPACT_ATOMS: atom_id res chain seq x y z
N LEU A 1 -20.81 -17.67 16.73
CA LEU A 1 -20.72 -16.23 17.02
C LEU A 1 -22.04 -15.52 16.77
N PHE A 2 -22.64 -15.61 15.58
CA PHE A 2 -23.92 -14.94 15.28
C PHE A 2 -25.17 -15.82 15.43
N SER A 3 -25.06 -17.04 15.95
CA SER A 3 -26.19 -18.00 16.01
C SER A 3 -27.37 -17.56 16.88
N ASN A 4 -27.17 -16.55 17.73
CA ASN A 4 -28.17 -16.07 18.69
C ASN A 4 -28.69 -14.65 18.37
N ILE A 5 -28.39 -14.10 17.20
CA ILE A 5 -28.78 -12.74 16.80
C ILE A 5 -29.73 -12.83 15.61
N GLU A 6 -31.04 -12.67 15.85
CA GLU A 6 -32.08 -12.81 14.82
C GLU A 6 -32.25 -11.55 13.97
N ASP A 7 -32.24 -10.34 14.57
CA ASP A 7 -32.61 -9.09 13.87
C ASP A 7 -31.61 -7.92 14.08
N GLY A 8 -30.38 -8.19 14.50
CA GLY A 8 -29.35 -7.15 14.73
C GLY A 8 -29.60 -6.22 15.95
N GLN A 9 -30.81 -6.21 16.52
CA GLN A 9 -31.18 -5.40 17.68
C GLN A 9 -30.42 -5.77 18.98
N GLY A 10 -29.82 -6.96 19.04
CA GLY A 10 -28.98 -7.40 20.16
C GLY A 10 -27.49 -7.09 19.99
N LEU A 11 -27.07 -6.46 18.90
CA LEU A 11 -25.66 -6.29 18.57
C LEU A 11 -25.11 -5.02 19.23
N GLN A 12 -24.38 -5.22 20.33
CA GLN A 12 -23.65 -4.15 21.00
C GLN A 12 -22.34 -3.88 20.26
N LEU A 13 -22.08 -2.61 19.93
CA LEU A 13 -20.83 -2.20 19.28
C LEU A 13 -19.67 -2.10 20.27
N PHE A 14 -19.98 -1.64 21.49
CA PHE A 14 -18.99 -1.26 22.48
C PHE A 14 -19.13 -2.08 23.76
N GLU A 15 -17.99 -2.35 24.40
CA GLU A 15 -17.89 -3.00 25.70
C GLU A 15 -16.74 -2.38 26.51
N GLN A 16 -16.66 -2.71 27.80
CA GLN A 16 -15.46 -2.46 28.60
C GLN A 16 -14.66 -3.76 28.70
N GLY A 17 -13.64 -3.89 27.85
CA GLY A 17 -12.77 -5.07 27.80
C GLY A 17 -11.29 -4.71 27.82
N HIS A 18 -10.49 -5.59 27.21
CA HIS A 18 -9.04 -5.41 27.08
C HIS A 18 -8.64 -5.55 25.61
N ARG A 19 -7.55 -4.87 25.22
CA ARG A 19 -6.97 -5.01 23.88
C ARG A 19 -6.39 -6.40 23.71
N THR A 20 -6.66 -7.01 22.57
CA THR A 20 -6.09 -8.31 22.16
C THR A 20 -5.54 -8.20 20.74
N ALA A 21 -4.92 -9.24 20.21
CA ALA A 21 -4.49 -9.27 18.80
C ALA A 21 -5.65 -9.08 17.80
N HIS A 22 -6.90 -9.31 18.21
CA HIS A 22 -8.06 -9.33 17.31
C HIS A 22 -9.07 -8.22 17.56
N LYS A 23 -8.93 -7.43 18.63
CA LYS A 23 -9.86 -6.33 18.93
C LYS A 23 -9.25 -5.27 19.84
N GLN A 24 -9.80 -4.06 19.75
CA GLN A 24 -9.58 -2.99 20.72
C GLN A 24 -10.36 -3.25 22.01
N GLU A 25 -9.92 -2.61 23.09
CA GLU A 25 -10.51 -2.70 24.43
C GLU A 25 -11.98 -2.27 24.49
N CYS A 26 -12.39 -1.36 23.60
CA CYS A 26 -13.71 -0.76 23.61
C CYS A 26 -14.73 -1.45 22.69
N HIS A 27 -14.32 -2.36 21.82
CA HIS A 27 -15.20 -3.01 20.84
C HIS A 27 -15.57 -4.44 21.25
N THR A 28 -16.81 -4.85 20.97
CA THR A 28 -17.20 -6.26 21.06
C THR A 28 -16.52 -7.06 19.95
N MET A 29 -16.32 -8.35 20.17
CA MET A 29 -15.70 -9.22 19.15
C MET A 29 -16.60 -9.32 17.91
N GLU A 30 -17.92 -9.37 18.11
CA GLU A 30 -18.94 -9.44 17.07
C GLU A 30 -18.87 -8.21 16.15
N ALA A 31 -18.76 -7.01 16.72
CA ALA A 31 -18.66 -5.77 15.95
C ALA A 31 -17.37 -5.74 15.12
N VAL A 32 -16.22 -6.07 15.71
CA VAL A 32 -14.95 -6.10 14.99
C VAL A 32 -14.97 -7.11 13.84
N ARG A 33 -15.51 -8.32 14.07
CA ARG A 33 -15.61 -9.34 13.02
C ARG A 33 -16.53 -8.94 11.88
N LEU A 34 -17.63 -8.25 12.16
CA LEU A 34 -18.54 -7.75 11.13
C LEU A 34 -17.87 -6.67 10.27
N VAL A 35 -17.19 -5.72 10.92
CA VAL A 35 -16.45 -4.63 10.24
C VAL A 35 -15.28 -5.19 9.43
N GLU A 36 -14.50 -6.11 10.00
CA GLU A 36 -13.41 -6.81 9.32
C GLU A 36 -13.91 -7.57 8.10
N PHE A 37 -15.00 -8.33 8.24
CA PHE A 37 -15.60 -9.09 7.14
C PHE A 37 -16.06 -8.15 6.02
N ASN A 38 -16.76 -7.06 6.36
CA ASN A 38 -17.22 -6.08 5.39
C ASN A 38 -16.03 -5.43 4.64
N LEU A 39 -15.00 -5.00 5.36
CA LEU A 39 -13.77 -4.44 4.79
C LEU A 39 -13.11 -5.40 3.79
N LYS A 40 -12.82 -6.64 4.23
CA LYS A 40 -12.16 -7.64 3.39
C LYS A 40 -13.02 -8.00 2.18
N GLN A 41 -14.34 -8.09 2.34
CA GLN A 41 -15.25 -8.38 1.23
C GLN A 41 -15.28 -7.26 0.19
N VAL A 42 -15.32 -5.99 0.62
CA VAL A 42 -15.31 -4.82 -0.27
C VAL A 42 -14.01 -4.77 -1.07
N LEU A 43 -12.87 -4.92 -0.40
CA LEU A 43 -11.56 -4.86 -1.03
C LEU A 43 -11.29 -6.04 -1.97
N THR A 44 -11.68 -7.26 -1.60
CA THR A 44 -11.59 -8.41 -2.51
C THR A 44 -12.43 -8.16 -3.76
N LYS A 45 -13.67 -7.69 -3.63
CA LYS A 45 -14.53 -7.37 -4.79
C LYS A 45 -13.95 -6.26 -5.66
N LEU A 46 -13.36 -5.23 -5.05
CA LEU A 46 -12.68 -4.16 -5.76
C LEU A 46 -11.52 -4.71 -6.61
N MET A 47 -10.67 -5.56 -6.03
CA MET A 47 -9.56 -6.14 -6.77
C MET A 47 -10.00 -7.11 -7.86
N THR A 48 -10.99 -7.95 -7.59
CA THR A 48 -11.58 -8.81 -8.63
C THR A 48 -12.18 -7.98 -9.77
N HIS A 49 -12.80 -6.84 -9.48
CA HIS A 49 -13.31 -5.94 -10.52
C HIS A 49 -12.19 -5.33 -11.38
N ILE A 50 -11.10 -4.91 -10.75
CA ILE A 50 -9.97 -4.25 -11.43
C ILE A 50 -9.14 -5.24 -12.26
N PHE A 51 -8.74 -6.37 -11.68
CA PHE A 51 -7.82 -7.33 -12.30
C PHE A 51 -8.53 -8.47 -13.02
N GLY A 52 -9.82 -8.70 -12.74
CA GLY A 52 -10.59 -9.83 -13.22
C GLY A 52 -10.52 -11.05 -12.30
N ASP A 53 -11.19 -12.12 -12.73
CA ASP A 53 -11.22 -13.39 -12.00
C ASP A 53 -9.86 -14.12 -12.07
N GLY A 54 -9.52 -14.85 -11.01
CA GLY A 54 -8.29 -15.66 -10.93
C GLY A 54 -7.09 -14.96 -10.26
N LEU A 55 -7.26 -13.72 -9.80
CA LEU A 55 -6.25 -13.03 -9.00
C LEU A 55 -6.04 -13.74 -7.66
N GLN A 56 -4.81 -14.12 -7.35
CA GLN A 56 -4.46 -14.67 -6.05
C GLN A 56 -4.18 -13.53 -5.07
N VAL A 57 -5.00 -13.45 -4.03
CA VAL A 57 -4.87 -12.45 -2.95
C VAL A 57 -4.65 -13.15 -1.62
N ARG A 58 -3.85 -12.53 -0.74
CA ARG A 58 -3.73 -12.94 0.67
C ARG A 58 -3.76 -11.73 1.59
N TRP A 59 -4.20 -11.98 2.81
CA TRP A 59 -4.24 -11.00 3.89
C TRP A 59 -3.10 -11.28 4.87
N VAL A 60 -2.31 -10.26 5.19
CA VAL A 60 -1.19 -10.34 6.12
C VAL A 60 -1.49 -9.44 7.32
N ASP A 61 -1.38 -9.97 8.53
CA ASP A 61 -1.55 -9.17 9.74
C ASP A 61 -0.38 -8.18 9.86
N CYS A 62 -0.69 -6.91 10.10
CA CYS A 62 0.30 -5.84 10.23
C CYS A 62 -0.07 -4.89 11.37
N TYR A 63 0.67 -3.79 11.51
CA TYR A 63 0.41 -2.78 12.52
C TYR A 63 0.41 -1.38 11.90
N PHE A 64 -0.66 -0.63 12.16
CA PHE A 64 -0.72 0.81 11.92
C PHE A 64 -1.18 1.52 13.21
N PRO A 65 -0.64 2.70 13.54
CA PRO A 65 -1.03 3.42 14.76
C PRO A 65 -2.49 3.88 14.82
N PHE A 66 -3.19 3.89 13.68
CA PHE A 66 -4.55 4.41 13.53
C PHE A 66 -5.60 3.34 13.20
N THR A 67 -5.20 2.06 13.12
CA THR A 67 -6.12 0.92 12.94
C THR A 67 -5.71 -0.28 13.80
N HIS A 68 -6.70 -1.00 14.35
CA HIS A 68 -6.49 -2.26 15.05
C HIS A 68 -7.79 -3.10 15.11
N PRO A 69 -7.78 -4.37 14.66
CA PRO A 69 -6.68 -5.05 13.96
C PRO A 69 -6.42 -4.45 12.57
N SER A 70 -5.20 -4.66 12.07
CA SER A 70 -4.71 -4.14 10.79
C SER A 70 -4.26 -5.26 9.87
N PHE A 71 -4.46 -5.05 8.57
CA PHE A 71 -4.15 -6.01 7.52
C PHE A 71 -3.54 -5.33 6.31
N GLU A 72 -2.55 -5.97 5.72
CA GLU A 72 -2.10 -5.70 4.35
C GLU A 72 -2.74 -6.71 3.41
N MET A 73 -3.07 -6.27 2.21
CA MET A 73 -3.47 -7.17 1.14
C MET A 73 -2.36 -7.25 0.11
N GLU A 74 -1.93 -8.49 -0.16
CA GLU A 74 -0.92 -8.77 -1.16
C GLU A 74 -1.53 -9.52 -2.35
N ILE A 75 -1.04 -9.21 -3.54
CA ILE A 75 -1.42 -9.84 -4.80
C ILE A 75 -0.23 -10.64 -5.32
N ASN A 76 -0.48 -11.87 -5.80
CA ASN A 76 0.55 -12.61 -6.52
C ASN A 76 0.67 -12.08 -7.96
N PHE A 77 1.80 -11.48 -8.27
CA PHE A 77 2.13 -10.99 -9.61
C PHE A 77 3.46 -11.59 -10.05
N GLN A 78 3.44 -12.31 -11.18
CA GLN A 78 4.62 -12.96 -11.76
C GLN A 78 5.39 -13.89 -10.78
N GLY A 79 4.67 -14.51 -9.83
CA GLY A 79 5.26 -15.41 -8.83
C GLY A 79 5.72 -14.72 -7.54
N GLU A 80 5.69 -13.39 -7.49
CA GLU A 80 6.02 -12.62 -6.29
C GLU A 80 4.76 -12.09 -5.61
N TRP A 81 4.78 -12.01 -4.28
CA TRP A 81 3.70 -11.40 -3.51
C TRP A 81 4.02 -9.93 -3.27
N LEU A 82 3.16 -9.06 -3.79
CA LEU A 82 3.32 -7.61 -3.68
C LEU A 82 2.16 -7.05 -2.86
N GLU A 83 2.49 -6.40 -1.75
CA GLU A 83 1.57 -5.58 -0.96
C GLU A 83 0.99 -4.47 -1.83
N VAL A 84 -0.33 -4.28 -1.86
CA VAL A 84 -0.97 -3.23 -2.68
C VAL A 84 -1.82 -2.24 -1.87
N LEU A 85 -2.16 -2.59 -0.64
CA LEU A 85 -2.84 -1.71 0.30
C LEU A 85 -2.62 -2.15 1.74
N GLY A 86 -2.74 -1.19 2.64
CA GLY A 86 -2.92 -1.39 4.08
C GLY A 86 -4.34 -0.99 4.50
N CYS A 87 -4.92 -1.69 5.47
CA CYS A 87 -6.27 -1.43 5.95
C CYS A 87 -6.47 -1.91 7.39
N GLY A 88 -7.60 -1.55 7.99
CA GLY A 88 -7.98 -2.09 9.29
C GLY A 88 -9.21 -1.43 9.89
N VAL A 89 -9.58 -1.88 11.09
CA VAL A 89 -10.62 -1.26 11.90
C VAL A 89 -10.04 -0.01 12.55
N MET A 90 -10.67 1.15 12.36
CA MET A 90 -10.13 2.43 12.86
C MET A 90 -9.99 2.43 14.38
N GLU A 91 -8.89 2.99 14.88
CA GLU A 91 -8.70 3.22 16.31
C GLU A 91 -9.83 4.08 16.87
N GLN A 92 -10.54 3.59 17.88
CA GLN A 92 -11.74 4.25 18.38
C GLN A 92 -11.44 5.62 18.99
N GLN A 93 -10.23 5.81 19.54
CA GLN A 93 -9.78 7.12 20.02
C GLN A 93 -9.80 8.17 18.89
N LEU A 94 -9.39 7.79 17.67
CA LEU A 94 -9.41 8.66 16.49
C LEU A 94 -10.85 8.95 16.02
N VAL A 95 -11.69 7.93 16.01
CA VAL A 95 -13.12 8.08 15.64
C VAL A 95 -13.84 8.99 16.64
N ASN A 96 -13.57 8.83 17.94
CA ASN A 96 -14.15 9.62 19.00
C ASN A 96 -13.72 11.09 18.94
N SER A 97 -12.44 11.35 18.66
CA SER A 97 -11.91 12.72 18.56
C SER A 97 -12.50 13.49 17.38
N ALA A 98 -12.95 12.79 16.34
CA ALA A 98 -13.69 13.36 15.21
C ALA A 98 -15.19 13.57 15.49
N GLY A 99 -15.69 13.22 16.68
CA GLY A 99 -17.08 13.41 17.09
C GLY A 99 -18.04 12.27 16.72
N ALA A 100 -17.54 11.13 16.22
CA ALA A 100 -18.34 9.98 15.80
C ALA A 100 -18.37 8.85 16.85
N GLN A 101 -18.60 9.22 18.11
CA GLN A 101 -18.41 8.31 19.26
C GLN A 101 -19.34 7.09 19.26
N ASP A 102 -20.47 7.16 18.56
CA ASP A 102 -21.45 6.08 18.41
C ASP A 102 -21.17 5.17 17.19
N LYS A 103 -20.03 5.36 16.51
CA LYS A 103 -19.66 4.65 15.28
C LYS A 103 -18.41 3.80 15.45
N ILE A 104 -18.38 2.71 14.70
CA ILE A 104 -17.19 1.92 14.38
C ILE A 104 -16.98 1.97 12.86
N GLY A 105 -15.73 2.01 12.41
CA GLY A 105 -15.41 2.15 10.99
C GLY A 105 -14.17 1.37 10.61
N TRP A 106 -14.02 1.16 9.31
CA TRP A 106 -12.79 0.66 8.71
C TRP A 106 -12.18 1.73 7.80
N ALA A 107 -10.88 1.66 7.59
CA ALA A 107 -10.16 2.49 6.64
C ALA A 107 -9.20 1.61 5.83
N PHE A 108 -8.88 2.05 4.61
CA PHE A 108 -7.83 1.47 3.78
C PHE A 108 -7.09 2.58 3.03
N GLY A 109 -5.83 2.32 2.71
CA GLY A 109 -4.98 3.16 1.86
C GLY A 109 -4.38 2.30 0.75
N LEU A 110 -4.57 2.72 -0.50
CA LEU A 110 -4.12 2.00 -1.68
C LEU A 110 -3.04 2.77 -2.43
N GLY A 111 -1.99 2.06 -2.85
CA GLY A 111 -0.92 2.63 -3.66
C GLY A 111 -1.32 2.60 -5.14
N LEU A 112 -1.76 3.74 -5.68
CA LEU A 112 -2.25 3.84 -7.06
C LEU A 112 -1.18 3.46 -8.08
N GLU A 113 0.06 3.93 -7.90
CA GLU A 113 1.18 3.64 -8.78
C GLU A 113 1.48 2.13 -8.78
N ARG A 114 1.50 1.49 -7.61
CA ARG A 114 1.77 0.05 -7.51
C ARG A 114 0.65 -0.76 -8.16
N LEU A 115 -0.61 -0.40 -7.93
CA LEU A 115 -1.75 -1.05 -8.60
C LEU A 115 -1.69 -0.86 -10.12
N ALA A 116 -1.41 0.35 -10.60
CA ALA A 116 -1.30 0.64 -12.03
C ALA A 116 -0.14 -0.10 -12.69
N MET A 117 1.00 -0.22 -12.01
CA MET A 117 2.15 -0.99 -12.49
C MET A 117 1.81 -2.47 -12.69
N ILE A 118 1.11 -3.09 -11.74
CA ILE A 118 0.65 -4.48 -11.84
C ILE A 118 -0.44 -4.61 -12.91
N LEU A 119 -1.41 -3.71 -12.94
CA LEU A 119 -2.59 -3.80 -13.81
C LEU A 119 -2.24 -3.62 -15.29
N TYR A 120 -1.35 -2.67 -15.57
CA TYR A 120 -1.00 -2.28 -16.93
C TYR A 120 0.35 -2.82 -17.39
N ASP A 121 1.07 -3.61 -16.58
CA ASP A 121 2.45 -4.05 -16.83
C ASP A 121 3.43 -2.86 -17.05
N ILE A 122 3.27 -1.78 -16.27
CA ILE A 122 4.18 -0.62 -16.33
C ILE A 122 5.44 -0.95 -15.53
N PRO A 123 6.63 -0.93 -16.15
CA PRO A 123 7.84 -1.48 -15.53
C PRO A 123 8.60 -0.49 -14.64
N ASP A 124 8.22 0.79 -14.65
CA ASP A 124 8.94 1.84 -13.94
C ASP A 124 8.00 2.97 -13.52
N ILE A 125 8.05 3.35 -12.24
CA ILE A 125 7.21 4.39 -11.66
C ILE A 125 7.49 5.78 -12.26
N ARG A 126 8.70 6.05 -12.76
CA ARG A 126 9.06 7.32 -13.39
C ARG A 126 8.23 7.61 -14.65
N LEU A 127 7.70 6.56 -15.30
CA LEU A 127 6.86 6.73 -16.48
C LEU A 127 5.58 7.52 -16.20
N PHE A 128 5.05 7.48 -14.96
CA PHE A 128 3.87 8.28 -14.59
C PHE A 128 4.12 9.80 -14.64
N TRP A 129 5.39 10.21 -14.61
CA TRP A 129 5.82 11.61 -14.66
C TRP A 129 6.38 12.00 -16.03
N SER A 130 6.37 11.07 -17.00
CA SER A 130 6.88 11.33 -18.34
C SER A 130 5.87 12.09 -19.18
N GLU A 131 6.32 13.15 -19.86
CA GLU A 131 5.56 13.86 -20.90
C GLU A 131 5.66 13.19 -22.28
N ASP A 132 6.21 11.97 -22.36
CA ASP A 132 6.34 11.23 -23.61
C ASP A 132 4.98 10.75 -24.11
N GLU A 133 4.51 11.36 -25.21
CA GLU A 133 3.28 10.99 -25.92
C GLU A 133 3.20 9.49 -26.27
N ARG A 134 4.33 8.81 -26.43
CA ARG A 134 4.35 7.36 -26.68
C ARG A 134 3.85 6.55 -25.48
N PHE A 135 4.01 7.06 -24.26
CA PHE A 135 3.41 6.52 -23.04
C PHE A 135 1.97 7.00 -22.88
N LEU A 136 1.76 8.33 -22.87
CA LEU A 136 0.47 8.95 -22.52
C LEU A 136 -0.69 8.48 -23.41
N LYS A 137 -0.48 8.41 -24.73
CA LYS A 137 -1.53 8.03 -25.68
C LYS A 137 -2.07 6.61 -25.49
N GLN A 138 -1.31 5.71 -24.84
CA GLN A 138 -1.75 4.33 -24.59
C GLN A 138 -2.91 4.25 -23.59
N PHE A 139 -3.09 5.30 -22.78
CA PHE A 139 -4.14 5.38 -21.76
C PHE A 139 -5.32 6.26 -22.18
N ILE A 140 -5.28 6.86 -23.38
CA ILE A 140 -6.42 7.57 -23.97
C ILE A 140 -7.38 6.54 -24.56
N VAL A 141 -8.43 6.21 -23.81
CA VAL A 141 -9.41 5.17 -24.16
C VAL A 141 -10.85 5.72 -24.18
N PRO A 142 -11.75 5.17 -25.01
CA PRO A 142 -13.16 5.57 -25.04
C PRO A 142 -13.93 5.24 -23.76
N HIS A 143 -13.50 4.21 -23.00
CA HIS A 143 -14.15 3.77 -21.76
C HIS A 143 -13.13 3.38 -20.70
N ILE A 144 -13.34 3.79 -19.44
CA ILE A 144 -12.44 3.53 -18.31
C ILE A 144 -12.25 2.03 -17.99
N SER A 145 -13.20 1.18 -18.39
CA SER A 145 -13.14 -0.27 -18.19
C SER A 145 -12.41 -1.01 -19.32
N GLN A 146 -11.89 -0.28 -20.33
CA GLN A 146 -11.09 -0.90 -21.38
C GLN A 146 -9.83 -1.49 -20.77
N LYS A 147 -9.59 -2.78 -21.01
CA LYS A 147 -8.34 -3.43 -20.59
C LYS A 147 -7.19 -2.89 -21.42
N ILE A 148 -6.21 -2.31 -20.74
CA ILE A 148 -4.99 -1.76 -21.34
C ILE A 148 -3.83 -2.65 -20.90
N LYS A 149 -2.91 -2.92 -21.82
CA LYS A 149 -1.61 -3.52 -21.51
C LYS A 149 -0.54 -2.63 -22.13
N PHE A 150 0.25 -1.99 -21.28
CA PHE A 150 1.31 -1.09 -21.70
C PHE A 150 2.27 -1.81 -22.65
N GLN A 151 2.61 -1.14 -23.74
CA GLN A 151 3.64 -1.57 -24.66
C GLN A 151 4.94 -0.85 -24.29
N PRO A 152 5.97 -1.59 -23.83
CA PRO A 152 7.24 -1.02 -23.42
C PRO A 152 7.89 -0.18 -24.52
N LEU A 153 8.42 0.97 -24.13
CA LEU A 153 9.22 1.83 -25.01
C LEU A 153 10.64 1.28 -25.14
N SER A 154 11.29 1.57 -26.27
CA SER A 154 12.70 1.23 -26.48
C SER A 154 13.56 1.88 -25.39
N ARG A 155 14.32 1.06 -24.65
CA ARG A 155 15.24 1.53 -23.61
C ARG A 155 16.60 1.82 -24.23
N TYR A 156 17.20 2.95 -23.85
CA TYR A 156 18.61 3.18 -24.10
C TYR A 156 19.46 2.30 -23.17
N PRO A 157 20.67 1.87 -23.57
CA PRO A 157 21.56 1.14 -22.68
C PRO A 157 21.87 1.95 -21.42
N PRO A 158 21.86 1.33 -20.23
CA PRO A 158 22.21 2.03 -19.00
C PRO A 158 23.71 2.36 -18.98
N LEU A 159 24.05 3.50 -18.37
CA LEU A 159 25.42 3.85 -18.02
C LEU A 159 25.60 3.69 -16.50
N ILE A 160 26.56 2.87 -16.09
CA ILE A 160 26.85 2.59 -14.68
C ILE A 160 28.11 3.36 -14.28
N ASN A 161 28.02 4.12 -13.20
CA ASN A 161 29.14 4.84 -12.60
C ASN A 161 29.15 4.61 -11.09
N ASP A 162 30.34 4.43 -10.53
CA ASP A 162 30.55 4.32 -9.09
C ASP A 162 30.98 5.67 -8.50
N ILE A 163 30.56 5.93 -7.27
CA ILE A 163 30.97 7.10 -6.49
C ILE A 163 31.27 6.69 -5.06
N SER A 164 32.41 7.17 -4.54
CA SER A 164 32.83 6.94 -3.16
C SER A 164 33.28 8.25 -2.54
N PHE A 165 32.93 8.46 -1.28
CA PHE A 165 33.32 9.64 -0.53
C PHE A 165 33.40 9.34 0.96
N TRP A 166 34.22 10.11 1.68
CA TRP A 166 34.27 10.07 3.13
C TRP A 166 33.04 10.77 3.70
N LEU A 167 32.42 10.16 4.71
CA LEU A 167 31.31 10.79 5.41
C LEU A 167 31.80 11.98 6.26
N PRO A 168 30.99 13.04 6.38
CA PRO A 168 31.30 14.15 7.27
C PRO A 168 31.33 13.71 8.73
N SER A 169 31.92 14.53 9.61
CA SER A 169 31.86 14.30 11.06
C SER A 169 30.48 14.59 11.67
N GLU A 170 29.60 15.25 10.92
CA GLU A 170 28.21 15.51 11.28
C GLU A 170 27.31 14.30 10.96
N PRO A 171 26.10 14.21 11.55
CA PRO A 171 25.15 13.15 11.22
C PRO A 171 24.83 13.13 9.72
N TYR A 172 24.97 11.96 9.10
CA TYR A 172 24.67 11.74 7.69
C TYR A 172 23.62 10.65 7.55
N SER A 173 22.62 10.88 6.70
CA SER A 173 21.66 9.87 6.26
C SER A 173 21.91 9.50 4.81
N LYS A 174 21.77 8.21 4.48
CA LYS A 174 21.83 7.73 3.08
C LYS A 174 20.78 8.42 2.20
N ASN A 175 19.65 8.82 2.79
CA ASN A 175 18.58 9.56 2.11
C ASN A 175 19.02 10.95 1.65
N ASP A 176 19.94 11.61 2.36
CA ASP A 176 20.43 12.93 1.97
C ASP A 176 21.13 12.86 0.60
N PHE A 177 21.90 11.79 0.37
CA PHE A 177 22.52 11.54 -0.93
C PHE A 177 21.51 11.10 -1.99
N TYR A 178 20.49 10.30 -1.63
CA TYR A 178 19.42 9.94 -2.58
C TYR A 178 18.63 11.16 -3.03
N ASP A 179 18.37 12.11 -2.14
CA ASP A 179 17.69 13.36 -2.47
C ASP A 179 18.59 14.29 -3.29
N LEU A 180 19.90 14.34 -3.00
CA LEU A 180 20.87 15.04 -3.86
C LEU A 180 20.90 14.43 -5.27
N ALA A 181 20.94 13.10 -5.37
CA ALA A 181 20.92 12.39 -6.64
C ALA A 181 19.64 12.69 -7.43
N ARG A 182 18.47 12.69 -6.77
CA ARG A 182 17.21 13.13 -7.39
C ARG A 182 17.24 14.58 -7.84
N THR A 183 17.81 15.48 -7.03
CA THR A 183 17.87 16.91 -7.33
C THR A 183 18.73 17.21 -8.56
N ILE A 184 19.88 16.53 -8.69
CA ILE A 184 20.84 16.79 -9.77
C ILE A 184 20.55 15.93 -11.01
N GLY A 185 20.27 14.64 -10.81
CA GLY A 185 20.09 13.68 -11.89
C GLY A 185 18.64 13.50 -12.35
N GLY A 186 17.65 13.81 -11.50
CA GLY A 186 16.23 13.64 -11.81
C GLY A 186 15.92 12.24 -12.33
N ASP A 187 15.10 12.17 -13.38
CA ASP A 187 14.66 10.91 -14.00
C ASP A 187 15.74 10.19 -14.81
N LEU A 188 16.93 10.79 -15.01
CA LEU A 188 18.05 10.11 -15.67
C LEU A 188 18.62 8.98 -14.79
N ILE A 189 18.46 9.08 -13.46
CA ILE A 189 18.91 8.07 -12.52
C ILE A 189 17.81 7.03 -12.32
N GLU A 190 18.06 5.81 -12.77
CA GLU A 190 17.16 4.67 -12.57
C GLU A 190 17.29 4.06 -11.18
N LYS A 191 18.53 3.97 -10.67
CA LYS A 191 18.80 3.31 -9.41
C LYS A 191 20.08 3.85 -8.78
N VAL A 192 20.08 3.99 -7.46
CA VAL A 192 21.28 4.18 -6.64
C VAL A 192 21.34 3.02 -5.65
N VAL A 193 22.51 2.38 -5.54
CA VAL A 193 22.73 1.25 -4.63
C VAL A 193 23.99 1.52 -3.83
N LEU A 194 23.92 1.36 -2.52
CA LEU A 194 25.12 1.33 -1.70
C LEU A 194 25.82 -0.02 -1.91
N VAL A 195 27.03 0.01 -2.46
CA VAL A 195 27.80 -1.20 -2.78
C VAL A 195 28.77 -1.57 -1.66
N ASP A 196 29.41 -0.60 -1.02
CA ASP A 196 30.43 -0.83 0.00
C ASP A 196 30.41 0.26 1.09
N GLU A 197 30.79 -0.12 2.30
CA GLU A 197 30.92 0.78 3.47
C GLU A 197 32.00 0.22 4.40
N PHE A 198 33.04 1.02 4.68
CA PHE A 198 34.11 0.63 5.60
C PHE A 198 34.63 1.81 6.41
N THR A 199 35.30 1.50 7.51
CA THR A 199 35.95 2.49 8.39
C THR A 199 37.46 2.36 8.24
N HIS A 200 38.15 3.46 7.91
CA HIS A 200 39.61 3.48 7.90
C HIS A 200 40.13 3.39 9.35
N PRO A 201 40.93 2.36 9.70
CA PRO A 201 41.56 2.30 11.02
C PRO A 201 42.56 3.46 11.15
N LYS A 202 42.55 4.14 12.31
CA LYS A 202 43.47 5.25 12.59
C LYS A 202 44.93 4.82 12.54
#